data_AF-A0A7K3BEW2-F1
#
_entry.id   AF-A0A7K3BEW2-F1
#
_cell.length_a   1.000
_cell.length_b   1.000
_cell.length_c   1.000
_cell.angle_alpha   90.00
_cell.angle_beta   90.00
_cell.angle_gamma   90.00
#
_symmetry.space_group_name_H-M   'P 1'
#
loop_
_entity.id
_entity.type
_entity.pdbx_description
1 polymer ?
#
loop_
_entity_poly.entity_id
_entity_poly.type
_entity_poly.pdbx_seq_one_letter_code
_entity_poly.pdbx_strand_id
1 'polypeptide(L)'
;MLSARSLFQEILDNDDSFRLFCSIAASGESQGGWENGRIAALVPESQSELAPKIARHGADEDKHGRIFHALLRKRGLEPVPVPPDTDYTMRLERGGIGLAHDKLRRDEPLTVQDVVTYLAHSRVTEQRASEQMALLTKHFAGHADIGRAVRMISADEDNHLAYCHEELLRFAEAGHGAVIERVLRECARAEIRVYRDVSLAVMDHMGRILGWSGAKAAVLRAGIHGVHAYERLGGWRRMVSLVMPQRRDALGGPEPAAEPAV
;
A
#
# COMPACT_ATOMS: atom_id res chain seq x y z
N MET A 1 18.77 -2.83 -21.83
CA MET A 1 17.45 -2.43 -22.38
C MET A 1 16.59 -1.94 -21.23
N LEU A 2 15.81 -0.87 -21.43
CA LEU A 2 14.93 -0.35 -20.38
C LEU A 2 13.74 -1.31 -20.17
N SER A 3 13.64 -1.87 -18.98
CA SER A 3 12.55 -2.76 -18.56
C SER A 3 12.26 -2.53 -17.08
N ALA A 4 11.08 -2.97 -16.59
CA ALA A 4 10.79 -2.92 -15.16
C ALA A 4 11.85 -3.68 -14.34
N ARG A 5 12.23 -4.89 -14.79
CA ARG A 5 13.28 -5.69 -14.14
C ARG A 5 14.61 -4.96 -14.06
N SER A 6 15.10 -4.40 -15.17
CA SER A 6 16.39 -3.70 -15.17
C SER A 6 16.36 -2.44 -14.31
N LEU A 7 15.24 -1.70 -14.30
CA LEU A 7 15.06 -0.52 -13.49
C LEU A 7 15.13 -0.84 -11.99
N PHE A 8 14.40 -1.85 -11.54
CA PHE A 8 14.45 -2.30 -10.15
C PHE A 8 15.81 -2.87 -9.80
N GLN A 9 16.46 -3.62 -10.70
CA GLN A 9 17.80 -4.14 -10.45
C GLN A 9 18.80 -3.01 -10.20
N GLU A 10 18.77 -1.94 -10.99
CA GLU A 10 19.63 -0.76 -10.74
C GLU A 10 19.39 -0.13 -9.36
N ILE A 11 18.12 -0.04 -8.93
CA ILE A 11 17.77 0.47 -7.59
C ILE A 11 18.31 -0.46 -6.49
N LEU A 12 18.22 -1.77 -6.70
CA LEU A 12 18.64 -2.79 -5.74
C LEU A 12 20.16 -2.96 -5.67
N ASP A 13 20.90 -2.68 -6.75
CA ASP A 13 22.35 -2.88 -6.82
C ASP A 13 23.16 -1.69 -6.29
N ASN A 14 22.52 -0.56 -6.04
CA ASN A 14 23.15 0.63 -5.47
C ASN A 14 22.63 0.90 -4.06
N ASP A 15 23.54 1.02 -3.10
CA ASP A 15 23.19 1.13 -1.68
C ASP A 15 22.41 2.40 -1.35
N ASP A 16 22.69 3.53 -2.01
CA ASP A 16 21.98 4.78 -1.75
C ASP A 16 20.53 4.74 -2.26
N SER A 17 20.32 4.20 -3.46
CA SER A 17 18.96 4.05 -4.01
C SER A 17 18.18 2.96 -3.28
N PHE A 18 18.83 1.85 -2.93
CA PHE A 18 18.23 0.80 -2.12
C PHE A 18 17.83 1.32 -0.74
N ARG A 19 18.71 2.12 -0.13
CA ARG A 19 18.48 2.75 1.17
C ARG A 19 17.26 3.65 1.14
N LEU A 20 17.19 4.55 0.15
CA LEU A 20 16.04 5.44 -0.01
C LEU A 20 14.76 4.65 -0.30
N PHE A 21 14.81 3.67 -1.20
CA PHE A 21 13.66 2.85 -1.57
C PHE A 21 13.08 2.10 -0.35
N CYS A 22 13.92 1.43 0.43
CA CYS A 22 13.46 0.72 1.63
C CYS A 22 12.98 1.69 2.72
N SER A 23 13.56 2.89 2.83
CA SER A 23 13.10 3.89 3.81
C SER A 23 11.72 4.44 3.47
N ILE A 24 11.46 4.69 2.18
CA ILE A 24 10.13 5.10 1.69
C ILE A 24 9.10 4.01 2.00
N ALA A 25 9.40 2.75 1.63
CA ALA A 25 8.51 1.63 1.86
C ALA A 25 8.25 1.44 3.37
N ALA A 26 9.30 1.34 4.18
CA ALA A 26 9.16 1.15 5.64
C ALA A 26 8.32 2.23 6.32
N SER A 27 8.46 3.48 5.89
CA SER A 27 7.67 4.60 6.43
C SER A 27 6.20 4.47 6.07
N GLY A 28 5.87 4.06 4.84
CA GLY A 28 4.50 3.79 4.42
C GLY A 28 3.85 2.69 5.26
N GLU A 29 4.53 1.55 5.41
CA GLU A 29 3.95 0.41 6.15
C GLU A 29 3.81 0.72 7.64
N SER A 30 4.79 1.41 8.24
CA SER A 30 4.70 1.78 9.67
C SER A 30 3.54 2.75 9.94
N GLN A 31 3.23 3.63 8.98
CA GLN A 31 2.06 4.49 9.08
C GLN A 31 0.77 3.69 8.92
N GLY A 32 0.70 2.80 7.92
CA GLY A 32 -0.44 1.90 7.73
C GLY A 32 -0.72 1.04 8.96
N GLY A 33 0.33 0.53 9.61
CA GLY A 33 0.24 -0.22 10.87
C GLY A 33 -0.36 0.60 12.00
N TRP A 34 0.14 1.83 12.20
CA TRP A 34 -0.41 2.75 13.20
C TRP A 34 -1.89 3.11 12.92
N GLU A 35 -2.22 3.44 11.66
CA GLU A 35 -3.58 3.82 11.27
C GLU A 35 -4.56 2.67 11.54
N ASN A 36 -4.26 1.47 11.06
CA ASN A 36 -5.09 0.28 11.28
C ASN A 36 -5.18 -0.05 12.78
N GLY A 37 -4.09 0.02 13.54
CA GLY A 37 -4.11 -0.20 14.98
C GLY A 37 -5.05 0.77 15.72
N ARG A 38 -5.07 2.05 15.32
CA ARG A 38 -6.01 3.03 15.85
C ARG A 38 -7.45 2.75 15.43
N ILE A 39 -7.68 2.41 14.16
CA ILE A 39 -9.02 2.09 13.67
C ILE A 39 -9.58 0.88 14.42
N ALA A 40 -8.79 -0.18 14.61
CA ALA A 40 -9.17 -1.37 15.36
C ALA A 40 -9.62 -1.04 16.80
N ALA A 41 -8.90 -0.14 17.48
CA ALA A 41 -9.22 0.29 18.84
C ALA A 41 -10.50 1.15 18.93
N LEU A 42 -10.89 1.79 17.82
CA LEU A 42 -12.00 2.74 17.77
C LEU A 42 -13.23 2.19 17.02
N VAL A 43 -13.23 0.93 16.59
CA VAL A 43 -14.39 0.31 15.92
C VAL A 43 -15.62 0.39 16.83
N PRO A 44 -16.79 0.82 16.31
CA PRO A 44 -18.01 0.87 17.12
C PRO A 44 -18.43 -0.54 17.56
N GLU A 45 -19.04 -0.64 18.73
CA GLU A 45 -19.50 -1.91 19.32
C GLU A 45 -20.36 -2.75 18.36
N SER A 46 -21.21 -2.10 17.56
CA SER A 46 -22.06 -2.77 16.56
C SER A 46 -21.27 -3.44 15.43
N GLN A 47 -19.97 -3.19 15.31
CA GLN A 47 -19.07 -3.77 14.33
C GLN A 47 -17.83 -4.41 15.00
N SER A 48 -17.90 -4.76 16.28
CA SER A 48 -16.76 -5.28 17.08
C SER A 48 -16.03 -6.47 16.43
N GLU A 49 -16.73 -7.29 15.66
CA GLU A 49 -16.17 -8.41 14.87
C GLU A 49 -15.09 -7.98 13.85
N LEU A 50 -15.07 -6.70 13.43
CA LEU A 50 -14.04 -6.16 12.54
C LEU A 50 -12.74 -5.84 13.26
N ALA A 51 -12.80 -5.48 14.54
CA ALA A 51 -11.63 -5.05 15.31
C ALA A 51 -10.44 -6.03 15.20
N PRO A 52 -10.61 -7.36 15.39
CA PRO A 52 -9.48 -8.30 15.24
C PRO A 52 -8.94 -8.37 13.81
N LYS A 53 -9.77 -8.24 12.78
CA LYS A 53 -9.33 -8.25 11.37
C LYS A 53 -8.50 -7.01 11.04
N ILE A 54 -8.96 -5.84 11.48
CA ILE A 54 -8.25 -4.56 11.30
C ILE A 54 -6.95 -4.55 12.10
N ALA A 55 -6.96 -5.07 13.32
CA ALA A 55 -5.75 -5.20 14.13
C ALA A 55 -4.71 -6.10 13.44
N ARG A 56 -5.15 -7.21 12.85
CA ARG A 56 -4.28 -8.10 12.08
C ARG A 56 -3.71 -7.43 10.84
N HIS A 57 -4.53 -6.69 10.09
CA HIS A 57 -4.06 -5.87 8.98
C HIS A 57 -2.95 -4.93 9.46
N GLY A 58 -3.18 -4.17 10.53
CA GLY A 58 -2.15 -3.28 11.09
C GLY A 58 -0.87 -4.01 11.54
N ALA A 59 -0.99 -5.23 12.10
CA ALA A 59 0.16 -6.03 12.49
C ALA A 59 0.97 -6.54 11.28
N ASP A 60 0.29 -6.86 10.17
CA ASP A 60 0.91 -7.24 8.90
C ASP A 60 1.67 -6.04 8.28
N GLU A 61 1.10 -4.84 8.30
CA GLU A 61 1.79 -3.61 7.86
C GLU A 61 3.03 -3.31 8.72
N ASP A 62 2.90 -3.36 10.05
CA ASP A 62 4.04 -3.19 10.97
C ASP A 62 5.14 -4.23 10.70
N LYS A 63 4.75 -5.47 10.36
CA LYS A 63 5.67 -6.53 9.96
C LYS A 63 6.37 -6.19 8.65
N HIS A 64 5.69 -5.65 7.65
CA HIS A 64 6.30 -5.22 6.39
C HIS A 64 7.32 -4.11 6.61
N GLY A 65 7.00 -3.11 7.44
CA GLY A 65 7.94 -2.06 7.84
C GLY A 65 9.21 -2.63 8.49
N ARG A 66 9.06 -3.61 9.39
CA ARG A 66 10.20 -4.33 9.99
C ARG A 66 11.01 -5.12 8.96
N ILE A 67 10.39 -5.70 7.94
CA ILE A 67 11.08 -6.41 6.86
C ILE A 67 11.96 -5.44 6.07
N PHE A 68 11.46 -4.26 5.67
CA PHE A 68 12.27 -3.28 4.97
C PHE A 68 13.45 -2.76 5.82
N HIS A 69 13.25 -2.55 7.12
CA HIS A 69 14.35 -2.22 8.03
C HIS A 69 15.36 -3.38 8.18
N ALA A 70 14.91 -4.64 8.21
CA ALA A 70 15.81 -5.79 8.24
C ALA A 70 16.65 -5.88 6.96
N LEU A 71 16.06 -5.59 5.81
CA LEU A 71 16.77 -5.53 4.52
C LEU A 71 17.88 -4.47 4.52
N LEU A 72 17.63 -3.29 5.11
CA LEU A 72 18.66 -2.26 5.32
C LEU A 72 19.78 -2.75 6.23
N ARG A 73 19.44 -3.28 7.41
CA ARG A 73 20.42 -3.78 8.39
C ARG A 73 21.28 -4.90 7.82
N LYS A 74 20.70 -5.81 7.03
CA LYS A 74 21.43 -6.90 6.36
C LYS A 74 22.54 -6.37 5.45
N ARG A 75 22.39 -5.16 4.92
CA ARG A 75 23.39 -4.47 4.10
C ARG A 75 24.26 -3.47 4.87
N GLY A 76 24.12 -3.39 6.20
CA GLY A 76 24.84 -2.40 7.01
C GLY A 76 24.40 -0.96 6.77
N LEU A 77 23.15 -0.75 6.31
CA LEU A 77 22.60 0.56 5.99
C LEU A 77 21.64 1.01 7.09
N GLU A 78 21.70 2.30 7.42
CA GLU A 78 20.70 2.96 8.28
C GLU A 78 19.59 3.61 7.43
N PRO A 79 18.34 3.69 7.94
CA PRO A 79 17.27 4.39 7.27
C PRO A 79 17.59 5.87 7.03
N VAL A 80 17.03 6.45 5.97
CA VAL A 80 17.15 7.89 5.67
C VAL A 80 15.81 8.59 5.82
N PRO A 81 15.80 9.92 6.08
CA PRO A 81 14.58 10.71 6.04
C PRO A 81 13.85 10.56 4.70
N VAL A 82 12.56 10.27 4.74
CA VAL A 82 11.72 10.14 3.54
C VAL A 82 11.43 11.52 2.95
N PRO A 83 11.74 11.76 1.66
CA PRO A 83 11.36 12.99 1.00
C PRO A 83 9.83 13.20 1.02
N PRO A 84 9.32 14.38 1.43
CA PRO A 84 7.87 14.61 1.56
C PRO A 84 7.07 14.48 0.26
N ASP A 85 7.73 14.53 -0.90
CA ASP A 85 7.11 14.33 -2.20
C ASP A 85 6.97 12.85 -2.59
N THR A 86 7.68 11.96 -1.89
CA THR A 86 7.60 10.49 -2.03
C THR A 86 6.71 9.84 -0.98
N ASP A 87 6.30 10.59 0.03
CA ASP A 87 5.42 10.12 1.11
C ASP A 87 3.98 9.94 0.59
N TYR A 88 3.66 8.69 0.21
CA TYR A 88 2.40 8.32 -0.43
C TYR A 88 1.20 8.51 0.51
N THR A 89 1.32 8.05 1.75
CA THR A 89 0.26 8.06 2.76
C THR A 89 -0.09 9.48 3.18
N MET A 90 0.91 10.34 3.45
CA MET A 90 0.65 11.77 3.73
C MET A 90 0.04 12.51 2.55
N ARG A 91 0.38 12.13 1.31
CA ARG A 91 -0.22 12.73 0.12
C ARG A 91 -1.66 12.29 -0.10
N LEU A 92 -2.01 11.06 0.23
CA LEU A 92 -3.40 10.59 0.23
C LEU A 92 -4.23 11.37 1.25
N GLU A 93 -3.76 11.50 2.49
CA GLU A 93 -4.48 12.24 3.52
C GLU A 93 -4.68 13.71 3.14
N ARG A 94 -3.64 14.39 2.63
CA ARG A 94 -3.77 15.76 2.12
C ARG A 94 -4.76 15.88 0.96
N GLY A 95 -4.97 14.79 0.22
CA GLY A 95 -6.00 14.67 -0.81
C GLY A 95 -7.41 14.40 -0.27
N GLY A 96 -7.58 14.34 1.05
CA GLY A 96 -8.84 14.03 1.73
C GLY A 96 -9.21 12.55 1.69
N ILE A 97 -8.21 11.67 1.51
CA ILE A 97 -8.41 10.23 1.35
C ILE A 97 -8.00 9.50 2.63
N GLY A 98 -8.83 8.54 3.06
CA GLY A 98 -8.66 7.83 4.33
C GLY A 98 -9.30 8.57 5.51
N LEU A 99 -9.06 8.06 6.71
CA LEU A 99 -9.45 8.73 7.95
C LEU A 99 -8.31 9.65 8.39
N ALA A 100 -8.62 10.93 8.65
CA ALA A 100 -7.62 11.90 9.06
C ALA A 100 -6.93 11.48 10.37
N HIS A 101 -5.62 11.71 10.49
CA HIS A 101 -4.85 11.41 11.70
C HIS A 101 -5.42 12.11 12.93
N ASP A 102 -5.89 13.35 12.76
CA ASP A 102 -6.52 14.11 13.84
C ASP A 102 -7.80 13.47 14.36
N LYS A 103 -8.48 12.66 13.54
CA LYS A 103 -9.61 11.84 13.97
C LYS A 103 -9.12 10.58 14.68
N LEU A 104 -8.17 9.87 14.10
CA LEU A 104 -7.63 8.62 14.67
C LEU A 104 -6.91 8.82 16.01
N ARG A 105 -6.35 10.00 16.26
CA ARG A 105 -5.74 10.38 17.54
C ARG A 105 -6.74 10.65 18.65
N ARG A 106 -8.02 10.86 18.32
CA ARG A 106 -9.07 11.01 19.34
C ARG A 106 -9.42 9.64 19.87
N ASP A 107 -9.65 9.52 21.17
CA ASP A 107 -10.18 8.30 21.79
C ASP A 107 -11.71 8.29 21.75
N GLU A 108 -12.26 8.58 20.57
CA GLU A 108 -13.70 8.62 20.31
C GLU A 108 -14.07 7.47 19.35
N PRO A 109 -15.12 6.69 19.64
CA PRO A 109 -15.57 5.62 18.75
C PRO A 109 -15.85 6.14 17.34
N LEU A 110 -15.39 5.39 16.34
CA LEU A 110 -15.71 5.62 14.94
C LEU A 110 -17.19 5.33 14.68
N THR A 111 -17.75 6.00 13.68
CA THR A 111 -19.08 5.66 13.17
C THR A 111 -18.98 4.50 12.19
N VAL A 112 -20.10 3.82 11.93
CA VAL A 112 -20.18 2.82 10.84
C VAL A 112 -19.77 3.44 9.49
N GLN A 113 -20.11 4.70 9.27
CA GLN A 113 -19.73 5.43 8.06
C GLN A 113 -18.21 5.63 7.95
N ASP A 114 -17.51 5.81 9.07
CA ASP A 114 -16.06 5.91 9.09
C ASP A 114 -15.41 4.57 8.77
N VAL A 115 -15.94 3.47 9.32
CA VAL A 115 -15.47 2.11 9.00
C VAL A 115 -15.65 1.80 7.52
N VAL A 116 -16.80 2.14 6.94
CA VAL A 116 -17.04 1.98 5.50
C VAL A 116 -16.09 2.85 4.67
N THR A 117 -15.80 4.07 5.13
CA THR A 117 -14.85 4.96 4.46
C THR A 117 -13.43 4.40 4.48
N TYR A 118 -12.99 3.89 5.64
CA TYR A 118 -11.72 3.21 5.80
C TYR A 118 -11.60 1.99 4.89
N LEU A 119 -12.58 1.09 4.90
CA LEU A 119 -12.54 -0.12 4.07
C LEU A 119 -12.50 0.21 2.58
N ALA A 120 -13.26 1.23 2.15
CA ALA A 120 -13.26 1.67 0.76
C ALA A 120 -11.91 2.29 0.37
N HIS A 121 -11.29 3.06 1.28
CA HIS A 121 -9.95 3.58 1.07
C HIS A 121 -8.92 2.45 0.97
N SER A 122 -8.87 1.58 1.98
CA SER A 122 -7.94 0.45 2.04
C SER A 122 -8.10 -0.44 0.80
N ARG A 123 -9.32 -0.78 0.38
CA ARG A 123 -9.54 -1.54 -0.86
C ARG A 123 -8.86 -0.95 -2.10
N VAL A 124 -8.78 0.37 -2.22
CA VAL A 124 -8.13 1.04 -3.35
C VAL A 124 -6.61 0.99 -3.21
N THR A 125 -6.07 1.22 -2.02
CA THR A 125 -4.63 1.16 -1.74
C THR A 125 -4.12 -0.28 -1.80
N GLU A 126 -4.84 -1.26 -1.24
CA GLU A 126 -4.50 -2.68 -1.32
C GLU A 126 -4.50 -3.21 -2.75
N GLN A 127 -5.39 -2.70 -3.61
CA GLN A 127 -5.35 -3.04 -5.03
C GLN A 127 -4.05 -2.57 -5.67
N ARG A 128 -3.58 -1.37 -5.30
CA ARG A 128 -2.30 -0.85 -5.78
C ARG A 128 -1.14 -1.67 -5.23
N ALA A 129 -1.14 -1.93 -3.92
CA ALA A 129 -0.10 -2.69 -3.23
C ALA A 129 0.03 -4.10 -3.82
N SER A 130 -1.09 -4.85 -3.92
CA SER A 130 -1.11 -6.19 -4.54
C SER A 130 -0.59 -6.17 -5.98
N GLU A 131 -0.97 -5.19 -6.82
CA GLU A 131 -0.45 -5.08 -8.19
C GLU A 131 1.05 -4.79 -8.25
N GLN A 132 1.56 -3.92 -7.38
CA GLN A 132 3.00 -3.62 -7.30
C GLN A 132 3.79 -4.82 -6.78
N MET A 133 3.27 -5.50 -5.76
CA MET A 133 3.90 -6.68 -5.18
C MET A 133 3.87 -7.89 -6.11
N ALA A 134 2.82 -8.04 -6.92
CA ALA A 134 2.78 -9.03 -7.99
C ALA A 134 3.87 -8.76 -9.05
N LEU A 135 4.09 -7.50 -9.43
CA LEU A 135 5.16 -7.12 -10.35
C LEU A 135 6.55 -7.42 -9.77
N LEU A 136 6.77 -7.07 -8.49
CA LEU A 136 8.03 -7.37 -7.79
C LEU A 136 8.26 -8.88 -7.66
N THR A 137 7.24 -9.64 -7.27
CA THR A 137 7.30 -11.11 -7.17
C THR A 137 7.63 -11.74 -8.52
N LYS A 138 7.00 -11.30 -9.60
CA LYS A 138 7.29 -11.76 -10.98
C LYS A 138 8.76 -11.63 -11.36
N HIS A 139 9.43 -10.58 -10.88
CA HIS A 139 10.82 -10.29 -11.27
C HIS A 139 11.86 -10.72 -10.24
N PHE A 140 11.49 -10.80 -8.96
CA PHE A 140 12.44 -10.91 -7.85
C PHE A 140 12.11 -12.00 -6.84
N ALA A 141 11.08 -12.83 -7.04
CA ALA A 141 10.85 -13.97 -6.15
C ALA A 141 12.11 -14.86 -6.01
N GLY A 142 12.85 -15.09 -7.09
CA GLY A 142 14.10 -15.87 -7.04
C GLY A 142 15.32 -15.14 -6.46
N HIS A 143 15.20 -13.86 -6.09
CA HIS A 143 16.34 -13.06 -5.63
C HIS A 143 16.80 -13.51 -4.25
N ALA A 144 18.10 -13.74 -4.06
CA ALA A 144 18.67 -14.27 -2.82
C ALA A 144 18.36 -13.40 -1.60
N ASP A 145 18.44 -12.07 -1.76
CA ASP A 145 18.23 -11.14 -0.64
C ASP A 145 16.77 -10.79 -0.36
N ILE A 146 16.01 -10.43 -1.39
CA ILE A 146 14.66 -9.87 -1.22
C ILE A 146 13.54 -10.84 -1.58
N GLY A 147 13.86 -12.00 -2.18
CA GLY A 147 12.87 -12.91 -2.74
C GLY A 147 11.88 -13.45 -1.71
N ARG A 148 12.35 -13.69 -0.48
CA ARG A 148 11.48 -14.08 0.64
C ARG A 148 10.55 -12.94 1.05
N ALA A 149 11.11 -11.73 1.23
CA ALA A 149 10.37 -10.54 1.62
C ALA A 149 9.25 -10.23 0.63
N VAL A 150 9.55 -10.18 -0.68
CA VAL A 150 8.55 -9.84 -1.70
C VAL A 150 7.41 -10.85 -1.77
N ARG A 151 7.68 -12.16 -1.58
CA ARG A 151 6.62 -13.18 -1.54
C ARG A 151 5.73 -13.06 -0.32
N MET A 152 6.33 -12.79 0.84
CA MET A 152 5.59 -12.66 2.10
C MET A 152 4.65 -11.46 2.02
N ILE A 153 5.19 -10.28 1.71
CA ILE A 153 4.42 -9.04 1.57
C ILE A 153 3.33 -9.23 0.51
N SER A 154 3.67 -9.78 -0.67
CA SER A 154 2.67 -10.03 -1.72
C SER A 154 1.51 -10.93 -1.27
N ALA A 155 1.78 -11.95 -0.45
CA ALA A 155 0.75 -12.85 0.05
C ALA A 155 -0.14 -12.18 1.11
N ASP A 156 0.42 -11.25 1.89
CA ASP A 156 -0.32 -10.46 2.86
C ASP A 156 -1.21 -9.42 2.15
N GLU A 157 -0.71 -8.71 1.12
CA GLU A 157 -1.52 -7.75 0.37
C GLU A 157 -2.72 -8.39 -0.34
N ASP A 158 -2.55 -9.61 -0.85
CA ASP A 158 -3.67 -10.36 -1.43
C ASP A 158 -4.73 -10.69 -0.36
N ASN A 159 -4.31 -10.89 0.89
CA ASN A 159 -5.24 -11.11 2.01
C ASN A 159 -5.92 -9.81 2.44
N HIS A 160 -5.20 -8.70 2.51
CA HIS A 160 -5.76 -7.37 2.79
C HIS A 160 -6.81 -7.00 1.74
N LEU A 161 -6.49 -7.19 0.46
CA LEU A 161 -7.40 -6.92 -0.65
C LEU A 161 -8.64 -7.82 -0.60
N ALA A 162 -8.47 -9.12 -0.32
CA ALA A 162 -9.59 -10.05 -0.17
C ALA A 162 -10.51 -9.66 1.00
N TYR A 163 -9.93 -9.35 2.15
CA TYR A 163 -10.66 -8.85 3.32
C TYR A 163 -11.47 -7.60 2.99
N CYS A 164 -10.87 -6.60 2.34
CA CYS A 164 -11.57 -5.38 1.96
C CYS A 164 -12.75 -5.64 1.01
N HIS A 165 -12.56 -6.53 0.04
CA HIS A 165 -13.63 -6.96 -0.88
C HIS A 165 -14.81 -7.58 -0.12
N GLU A 166 -14.52 -8.52 0.77
CA GLU A 166 -15.53 -9.26 1.53
C GLU A 166 -16.34 -8.33 2.45
N GLU A 167 -15.66 -7.50 3.24
CA GLU A 167 -16.33 -6.62 4.20
C GLU A 167 -17.13 -5.51 3.50
N LEU A 168 -16.63 -4.95 2.39
CA LEU A 168 -17.40 -3.98 1.61
C LEU A 168 -18.64 -4.61 0.99
N LEU A 169 -18.56 -5.86 0.53
CA LEU A 169 -19.76 -6.57 0.04
C LEU A 169 -20.77 -6.81 1.17
N ARG A 170 -20.31 -7.20 2.37
CA ARG A 170 -21.17 -7.32 3.56
C ARG A 170 -21.86 -6.00 3.90
N PHE A 171 -21.14 -4.87 3.89
CA PHE A 171 -21.74 -3.56 4.13
C PHE A 171 -22.69 -3.12 3.00
N ALA A 172 -22.40 -3.50 1.75
CA ALA A 172 -23.30 -3.24 0.63
C ALA A 172 -24.65 -3.96 0.81
N GLU A 173 -24.63 -5.23 1.22
CA GLU A 173 -25.82 -6.01 1.58
C GLU A 173 -26.58 -5.40 2.76
N ALA A 174 -25.87 -4.81 3.72
CA ALA A 174 -26.45 -4.07 4.84
C ALA A 174 -26.98 -2.67 4.47
N GLY A 175 -26.98 -2.29 3.19
CA GLY A 175 -27.58 -1.04 2.70
C GLY A 175 -26.60 0.12 2.48
N HIS A 176 -25.29 -0.09 2.63
CA HIS A 176 -24.27 0.95 2.41
C HIS A 176 -23.76 1.04 0.97
N GLY A 177 -24.38 0.34 0.00
CA GLY A 177 -23.87 0.25 -1.37
C GLY A 177 -23.62 1.61 -2.06
N ALA A 178 -24.57 2.55 -1.94
CA ALA A 178 -24.43 3.87 -2.57
C ALA A 178 -23.26 4.69 -2.00
N VAL A 179 -23.00 4.58 -0.69
CA VAL A 179 -21.87 5.28 -0.09
C VAL A 179 -20.54 4.61 -0.42
N ILE A 180 -20.50 3.28 -0.44
CA ILE A 180 -19.33 2.51 -0.86
C ILE A 180 -18.91 2.90 -2.28
N GLU A 181 -19.87 2.91 -3.22
CA GLU A 181 -19.59 3.27 -4.61
C GLU A 181 -19.04 4.70 -4.74
N ARG A 182 -19.62 5.66 -4.02
CA ARG A 182 -19.15 7.05 -4.01
C ARG A 182 -17.71 7.13 -3.49
N VAL A 183 -17.45 6.56 -2.31
CA VAL A 183 -16.14 6.64 -1.66
C VAL A 183 -15.07 5.92 -2.49
N LEU A 184 -15.36 4.74 -3.03
CA LEU A 184 -14.43 4.01 -3.93
C LEU A 184 -14.03 4.85 -5.14
N ARG A 185 -15.00 5.54 -5.78
CA ARG A 185 -14.73 6.40 -6.94
C ARG A 185 -13.90 7.62 -6.58
N GLU A 186 -14.19 8.25 -5.45
CA GLU A 186 -13.43 9.40 -4.94
C GLU A 186 -11.99 9.00 -4.61
N CYS A 187 -11.83 7.90 -3.86
CA CYS A 187 -10.54 7.31 -3.51
C CYS A 187 -9.74 6.94 -4.75
N ALA A 188 -10.28 6.16 -5.68
CA ALA A 188 -9.57 5.75 -6.89
C ALA A 188 -9.08 6.95 -7.71
N ARG A 189 -9.90 7.99 -7.88
CA ARG A 189 -9.50 9.18 -8.65
C ARG A 189 -8.36 9.95 -7.98
N ALA A 190 -8.40 10.07 -6.66
CA ALA A 190 -7.37 10.75 -5.89
C ALA A 190 -6.08 9.92 -5.85
N GLU A 191 -6.18 8.63 -5.59
CA GLU A 191 -5.08 7.67 -5.61
C GLU A 191 -4.33 7.73 -6.95
N ILE A 192 -5.02 7.68 -8.08
CA ILE A 192 -4.40 7.73 -9.42
C ILE A 192 -3.58 9.01 -9.64
N ARG A 193 -3.95 10.13 -9.01
CA ARG A 193 -3.18 11.38 -9.06
C ARG A 193 -1.98 11.31 -8.13
N VAL A 194 -2.19 10.88 -6.89
CA VAL A 194 -1.13 10.76 -5.88
C VAL A 194 -0.06 9.78 -6.33
N TYR A 195 -0.46 8.60 -6.81
CA TYR A 195 0.44 7.56 -7.32
C TYR A 195 1.29 8.05 -8.48
N ARG A 196 0.72 8.82 -9.43
CA ARG A 196 1.49 9.46 -10.50
C ARG A 196 2.54 10.39 -9.91
N ASP A 197 2.15 11.29 -9.01
CA ASP A 197 3.05 12.32 -8.50
C ASP A 197 4.17 11.73 -7.63
N VAL A 198 3.83 10.74 -6.80
CA VAL A 198 4.80 9.97 -6.01
C VAL A 198 5.73 9.18 -6.92
N SER A 199 5.20 8.49 -7.94
CA SER A 199 6.05 7.77 -8.91
C SER A 199 7.04 8.69 -9.62
N LEU A 200 6.60 9.90 -10.00
CA LEU A 200 7.47 10.91 -10.60
C LEU A 200 8.56 11.36 -9.63
N ALA A 201 8.20 11.64 -8.37
CA ALA A 201 9.15 12.03 -7.33
C ALA A 201 10.16 10.93 -7.05
N VAL A 202 9.71 9.69 -6.84
CA VAL A 202 10.58 8.53 -6.60
C VAL A 202 11.55 8.35 -7.77
N MET A 203 11.07 8.33 -9.01
CA MET A 203 11.96 8.18 -10.18
C MET A 203 12.95 9.35 -10.34
N ASP A 204 12.56 10.56 -9.94
CA ASP A 204 13.44 11.73 -9.97
C ASP A 204 14.56 11.63 -8.91
N HIS A 205 14.25 11.19 -7.69
CA HIS A 205 15.25 10.89 -6.67
C HIS A 205 16.16 9.72 -7.06
N MET A 206 15.60 8.62 -7.55
CA MET A 206 16.39 7.47 -8.02
C MET A 206 17.30 7.86 -9.19
N GLY A 207 16.80 8.66 -10.14
CA GLY A 207 17.58 9.12 -11.28
C GLY A 207 18.75 10.01 -10.89
N ARG A 208 18.60 10.86 -9.86
CA ARG A 208 19.72 11.64 -9.30
C ARG A 208 20.77 10.76 -8.66
N ILE A 209 20.36 9.80 -7.84
CA ILE A 209 21.28 8.88 -7.14
C ILE A 209 22.04 8.00 -8.13
N LEU A 210 21.33 7.45 -9.11
CA LEU A 210 21.87 6.50 -10.09
C LEU A 210 22.50 7.17 -11.32
N GLY A 211 22.49 8.50 -11.41
CA GLY A 211 23.07 9.25 -12.53
C GLY A 211 22.39 8.94 -13.89
N TRP A 212 21.07 8.76 -13.91
CA TRP A 212 20.36 8.45 -15.16
C TRP A 212 20.47 9.59 -16.18
N SER A 213 20.64 9.24 -17.45
CA SER A 213 20.64 10.22 -18.54
C SER A 213 19.28 10.91 -18.66
N GLY A 214 19.29 12.15 -19.16
CA GLY A 214 18.05 12.90 -19.42
C GLY A 214 17.07 12.15 -20.34
N ALA A 215 17.59 11.38 -21.30
CA ALA A 215 16.77 10.55 -22.17
C ALA A 215 16.05 9.43 -21.40
N LYS A 216 16.75 8.71 -20.50
CA LYS A 216 16.15 7.68 -19.66
C LYS A 216 15.08 8.27 -18.73
N ALA A 217 15.40 9.38 -18.08
CA ALA A 217 14.46 10.08 -17.21
C ALA A 217 13.20 10.54 -17.97
N ALA A 218 13.35 11.05 -19.20
CA ALA A 218 12.23 11.44 -20.05
C ALA A 218 11.33 10.24 -20.44
N VAL A 219 11.92 9.09 -20.79
CA VAL A 219 11.15 7.87 -21.10
C VAL A 219 10.39 7.36 -19.88
N LEU A 220 11.01 7.32 -18.69
CA LEU A 220 10.35 6.91 -17.46
C LEU A 220 9.19 7.84 -17.10
N ARG A 221 9.40 9.16 -17.20
CA ARG A 221 8.36 10.18 -17.01
C ARG A 221 7.19 9.98 -17.99
N ALA A 222 7.48 9.77 -19.27
CA ALA A 222 6.46 9.48 -20.28
C ALA A 222 5.69 8.19 -19.96
N GLY A 223 6.38 7.13 -19.50
CA GLY A 223 5.76 5.90 -19.04
C GLY A 223 4.78 6.11 -17.88
N ILE A 224 5.18 6.89 -16.87
CA ILE A 224 4.32 7.24 -15.73
C ILE A 224 3.07 8.03 -16.18
N HIS A 225 3.24 9.00 -17.09
CA HIS A 225 2.09 9.72 -17.65
C HIS A 225 1.18 8.82 -18.50
N GLY A 226 1.75 7.85 -19.22
CA GLY A 226 1.01 6.84 -19.98
C GLY A 226 0.15 5.96 -19.06
N VAL A 227 0.73 5.43 -17.98
CA VAL A 227 -0.01 4.68 -16.95
C VAL A 227 -1.11 5.56 -16.35
N HIS A 228 -0.79 6.80 -15.98
CA HIS A 228 -1.80 7.73 -15.45
C HIS A 228 -2.95 7.98 -16.43
N ALA A 229 -2.67 8.11 -17.73
CA ALA A 229 -3.71 8.27 -18.75
C ALA A 229 -4.58 7.01 -18.87
N TYR A 230 -3.96 5.83 -18.91
CA TYR A 230 -4.68 4.55 -18.90
C TYR A 230 -5.61 4.42 -17.68
N GLU A 231 -5.10 4.74 -16.50
CA GLU A 231 -5.85 4.70 -15.24
C GLU A 231 -7.06 5.62 -15.28
N ARG A 232 -6.89 6.84 -15.80
CA ARG A 232 -7.99 7.81 -15.93
C ARG A 232 -9.05 7.40 -16.94
N LEU A 233 -8.67 6.75 -18.04
CA LEU A 233 -9.58 6.40 -19.13
C LEU A 233 -10.41 5.15 -18.82
N GLY A 234 -9.86 4.18 -18.08
CA GLY A 234 -10.59 2.95 -17.77
C GLY A 234 -9.95 2.05 -16.72
N GLY A 235 -8.65 2.20 -16.45
CA GLY A 235 -7.96 1.39 -15.46
C GLY A 235 -8.59 1.46 -14.06
N TRP A 236 -9.10 2.63 -13.67
CA TRP A 236 -9.74 2.86 -12.36
C TRP A 236 -10.91 1.92 -12.06
N ARG A 237 -11.56 1.33 -13.07
CA ARG A 237 -12.70 0.41 -12.86
C ARG A 237 -12.31 -0.79 -12.00
N ARG A 238 -11.08 -1.28 -12.14
CA ARG A 238 -10.59 -2.40 -11.33
C ARG A 238 -10.34 -2.03 -9.87
N MET A 239 -10.21 -0.74 -9.55
CA MET A 239 -10.04 -0.24 -8.18
C MET A 239 -11.36 -0.05 -7.43
N VAL A 240 -12.48 -0.06 -8.15
CA VAL A 240 -13.81 0.20 -7.57
C VAL A 240 -14.75 -0.99 -7.70
N SER A 241 -14.37 -2.01 -8.48
CA SER A 241 -15.19 -3.19 -8.70
C SER A 241 -15.04 -4.14 -7.52
N LEU A 242 -16.14 -4.45 -6.85
CA LEU A 242 -16.17 -5.42 -5.77
C LEU A 242 -16.59 -6.79 -6.33
N VAL A 243 -15.87 -7.82 -5.91
CA VAL A 243 -16.07 -9.22 -6.28
C VAL A 243 -15.78 -10.07 -5.07
N MET A 244 -16.61 -11.06 -4.78
CA MET A 244 -16.37 -11.96 -3.66
C MET A 244 -15.01 -12.66 -3.85
N PRO A 245 -14.06 -12.56 -2.90
CA PRO A 245 -12.75 -13.17 -3.06
C PRO A 245 -12.84 -14.71 -3.01
N GLN A 246 -11.86 -15.37 -3.62
CA GLN A 246 -11.74 -16.84 -3.56
C GLN A 246 -11.39 -17.31 -2.15
N ARG A 247 -10.43 -16.64 -1.51
CA ARG A 247 -10.11 -16.83 -0.09
C ARG A 247 -11.04 -15.96 0.73
N ARG A 248 -11.95 -16.59 1.46
CA ARG A 248 -12.84 -15.92 2.42
C ARG A 248 -12.18 -15.84 3.78
N ASP A 249 -12.62 -14.85 4.55
CA ASP A 249 -12.15 -14.61 5.91
C ASP A 249 -10.61 -14.56 5.99
N ALA A 250 -9.98 -13.88 5.03
CA ALA A 250 -8.54 -13.93 4.81
C ALA A 250 -7.73 -13.44 6.03
N LEU A 251 -8.32 -12.53 6.81
CA LEU A 251 -7.77 -12.01 8.07
C LEU A 251 -8.46 -12.61 9.31
N GLY A 252 -9.41 -13.51 9.15
CA GLY A 252 -10.01 -14.22 10.26
C GLY A 252 -9.13 -15.35 10.79
N GLY A 253 -9.44 -15.78 12.01
CA GLY A 253 -8.71 -16.83 12.73
C GLY A 253 -7.48 -16.33 13.51
N PRO A 254 -6.84 -17.22 14.30
CA PRO A 254 -5.68 -16.88 15.10
C PRO A 254 -4.51 -16.43 14.22
N GLU A 255 -3.75 -15.45 14.71
CA GLU A 255 -2.54 -14.95 14.06
C GLU A 255 -1.58 -16.13 13.78
N PRO A 256 -1.07 -16.29 12.55
CA PRO A 256 -0.06 -17.31 12.27
C PRO A 256 1.12 -17.08 13.22
N ALA A 257 1.63 -18.14 13.84
CA ALA A 257 2.79 -18.04 14.73
C ALA A 257 3.92 -17.30 14.02
N ALA A 258 4.46 -16.26 14.67
CA ALA A 258 5.52 -15.43 14.11
C ALA A 258 6.68 -16.31 13.64
N GLU A 259 6.85 -16.45 12.31
CA GLU A 259 8.08 -17.01 11.77
C GLU A 259 9.22 -16.04 12.11
N PRO A 260 10.36 -16.53 12.61
CA PRO A 260 11.48 -15.66 12.95
C PRO A 260 11.89 -14.87 11.71
N ALA A 261 11.91 -13.53 11.85
CA ALA A 261 12.46 -12.63 10.86
C ALA A 261 13.94 -13.00 10.64
N VAL A 262 14.27 -13.34 9.40
CA VAL A 262 15.62 -13.73 8.96
C VAL A 262 16.61 -12.59 9.15
#